data_AF-A0A9P0KZS5-F1
#
_entry.id   AF-A0A9P0KZS5-F1
#
_cell.length_a   1.000
_cell.length_b   1.000
_cell.length_c   1.000
_cell.angle_alpha   90.00
_cell.angle_beta   90.00
_cell.angle_gamma   90.00
#
_symmetry.space_group_name_H-M   'P 1'
#
loop_
_entity.id
_entity.type
_entity.pdbx_description
1 polymer ?
#
loop_
_entity_poly.entity_id
_entity_poly.type
_entity_poly.pdbx_seq_one_letter_code
_entity_poly.pdbx_strand_id
1 'polypeptide(L)'
;MAKFNINLIDLDVNKLFEERSIDNIIQLERLLDSEIEKKRNALRSTVGDRYKDVLTASDAIKSMKTISQDIVDHIDKITSTCGNLLLAPSNVDLKSSFPIGKNKLDERTFVVQVRLAIFLNEQIWLALDQENNLDAAQYYSLAQYIHTGLGLSKKEFLDKIPYLEHIRNQKESLKNRIFHKITEKLESVETTAECYEDAYSS
;
A
#
# COMPACT_ATOMS: atom_id res chain seq x y z
N MET A 1 23.15 -21.74 52.74
CA MET A 1 24.12 -21.42 51.68
C MET A 1 24.10 -19.92 51.46
N ALA A 2 25.01 -19.18 52.07
CA ALA A 2 25.02 -17.73 52.04
C ALA A 2 25.40 -17.24 50.63
N LYS A 3 24.51 -16.49 49.98
CA LYS A 3 24.82 -15.77 48.75
C LYS A 3 25.77 -14.63 49.11
N PHE A 4 27.06 -14.81 48.88
CA PHE A 4 28.06 -13.75 49.00
C PHE A 4 27.96 -12.83 47.79
N ASN A 5 27.08 -11.83 47.88
CA ASN A 5 27.02 -10.72 46.94
C ASN A 5 27.93 -9.60 47.46
N ILE A 6 29.23 -9.88 47.53
CA ILE A 6 30.27 -8.92 47.90
C ILE A 6 30.94 -8.50 46.60
N ASN A 7 31.09 -7.20 46.35
CA ASN A 7 31.98 -6.70 45.31
C ASN A 7 33.40 -7.15 45.64
N LEU A 8 33.79 -8.32 45.13
CA LEU A 8 35.02 -9.03 45.47
C LEU A 8 36.30 -8.27 45.09
N ILE A 9 36.12 -7.18 44.33
CA ILE A 9 37.15 -6.29 43.80
C ILE A 9 37.54 -5.20 44.84
N ASP A 10 36.68 -4.90 45.81
CA ASP A 10 36.86 -3.81 46.78
C ASP A 10 37.09 -4.32 48.21
N LEU A 11 37.61 -5.56 48.33
CA LEU A 11 37.77 -6.26 49.60
C LEU A 11 39.16 -6.01 50.19
N ASP A 12 39.21 -5.45 51.40
CA ASP A 12 40.45 -5.26 52.15
C ASP A 12 41.00 -6.62 52.62
N VAL A 13 42.14 -7.02 52.04
CA VAL A 13 42.77 -8.32 52.23
C VAL A 13 43.13 -8.55 53.71
N ASN A 14 43.53 -7.52 54.44
CA ASN A 14 43.95 -7.67 55.84
C ASN A 14 42.77 -8.02 56.75
N LYS A 15 41.63 -7.35 56.58
CA LYS A 15 40.39 -7.64 57.33
C LYS A 15 39.81 -9.01 56.98
N LEU A 16 40.03 -9.47 55.75
CA LEU A 16 39.58 -10.79 55.30
C LEU A 16 40.25 -11.93 56.09
N PHE A 17 41.55 -11.80 56.34
CA PHE A 17 42.32 -12.80 57.10
C PHE A 17 42.07 -12.73 58.61
N GLU A 18 41.68 -11.56 59.14
CA GLU A 18 41.32 -11.39 60.56
C GLU A 18 39.92 -11.95 60.90
N GLU A 19 38.94 -11.81 60.01
CA GLU A 19 37.53 -12.11 60.30
C GLU A 19 37.06 -13.50 59.83
N ARG A 20 37.78 -14.17 58.92
CA ARG A 20 37.32 -15.41 58.27
C ARG A 20 38.18 -16.65 58.54
N SER A 21 37.50 -17.77 58.73
CA SER A 21 38.12 -19.11 58.76
C SER A 21 38.73 -19.48 57.40
N ILE A 22 39.82 -20.25 57.44
CA ILE A 22 40.63 -20.71 56.29
C ILE A 22 39.76 -21.36 55.20
N ASP A 23 38.76 -22.16 55.57
CA ASP A 23 37.87 -22.81 54.61
C ASP A 23 37.04 -21.82 53.78
N ASN A 24 36.62 -20.70 54.40
CA ASN A 24 35.90 -19.64 53.69
C ASN A 24 36.82 -18.88 52.74
N ILE A 25 38.12 -18.78 53.04
CA ILE A 25 39.10 -18.11 52.20
C ILE A 25 39.35 -18.93 50.94
N ILE A 26 39.51 -20.26 51.06
CA ILE A 26 39.65 -21.17 49.92
C ILE A 26 38.39 -21.16 49.03
N GLN A 27 37.20 -21.11 49.64
CA GLN A 27 35.97 -20.99 48.87
C GLN A 27 35.85 -19.65 48.15
N LEU A 28 36.36 -18.57 48.76
CA LEU A 28 36.38 -17.24 48.18
C LEU A 28 37.39 -17.14 47.02
N GLU A 29 38.56 -17.76 47.14
CA GLU A 29 39.55 -17.88 46.06
C GLU A 29 38.92 -18.53 44.82
N ARG A 30 38.24 -19.68 44.99
CA ARG A 30 37.55 -20.36 43.88
C ARG A 30 36.46 -19.51 43.22
N LEU A 31 35.75 -18.71 44.01
CA LEU A 31 34.74 -17.78 43.50
C LEU A 31 35.38 -16.60 42.76
N LEU A 32 36.51 -16.08 43.26
CA LEU A 32 37.29 -15.03 42.61
C LEU A 32 37.79 -15.51 41.25
N ASP A 33 38.40 -16.69 41.18
CA ASP A 33 38.90 -17.28 39.94
C ASP A 33 37.78 -17.47 38.92
N SER A 34 36.61 -17.92 39.38
CA SER A 34 35.43 -18.05 38.51
C SER A 34 34.95 -16.71 37.97
N GLU A 35 34.93 -15.65 38.80
CA GLU A 35 34.52 -14.32 38.35
C GLU A 35 35.59 -13.68 37.44
N ILE A 36 36.88 -13.93 37.67
CA ILE A 36 37.98 -13.51 36.79
C ILE A 36 37.81 -14.13 35.41
N GLU A 37 37.61 -15.45 35.32
CA GLU A 37 37.41 -16.13 34.03
C GLU A 37 36.13 -15.65 33.33
N LYS A 38 35.06 -15.41 34.09
CA LYS A 38 33.83 -14.84 33.54
C LYS A 38 34.04 -13.44 32.96
N LYS A 39 34.74 -12.55 33.68
CA LYS A 39 35.07 -11.19 33.20
C LYS A 39 36.00 -11.23 31.99
N ARG A 40 36.97 -12.13 31.99
CA ARG A 40 37.89 -12.36 30.86
C ARG A 40 37.13 -12.79 29.61
N ASN A 41 36.20 -13.74 29.76
CA ASN A 41 35.36 -14.20 28.66
C ASN A 41 34.38 -13.10 28.19
N ALA A 42 33.79 -12.33 29.11
CA ALA A 42 32.95 -11.20 28.77
C ALA A 42 33.72 -10.14 27.97
N LEU A 43 34.93 -9.79 28.40
CA LEU A 43 35.78 -8.83 27.69
C LEU A 43 36.12 -9.33 26.28
N ARG A 44 36.48 -10.62 26.14
CA ARG A 44 36.75 -11.23 24.84
C ARG A 44 35.53 -11.15 23.91
N SER A 45 34.33 -11.39 24.44
CA SER A 45 33.08 -11.27 23.68
C SER A 45 32.81 -9.82 23.28
N THR A 46 32.79 -8.89 24.23
CA THR A 46 32.47 -7.49 23.97
C THR A 46 33.44 -6.83 23.01
N VAL A 47 34.74 -7.13 23.13
CA VAL A 47 35.75 -6.64 22.19
C VAL A 47 35.57 -7.27 20.80
N GLY A 48 35.27 -8.57 20.73
CA GLY A 48 34.95 -9.25 19.47
C GLY A 48 33.74 -8.66 18.75
N ASP A 49 32.67 -8.38 19.50
CA ASP A 49 31.45 -7.78 18.96
C ASP A 49 31.71 -6.36 18.42
N ARG A 50 32.49 -5.55 19.13
CA ARG A 50 32.87 -4.21 18.65
C ARG A 50 33.73 -4.25 17.39
N TYR A 51 34.66 -5.21 17.25
CA TYR A 51 35.41 -5.38 16.00
C TYR A 51 34.50 -5.79 14.84
N LYS A 52 33.55 -6.70 15.10
CA LYS A 52 32.55 -7.10 14.11
C LYS A 52 31.68 -5.92 13.66
N ASP A 53 31.30 -5.05 14.58
CA ASP A 53 30.52 -3.86 14.27
C ASP A 53 31.31 -2.88 13.38
N VAL A 54 32.59 -2.64 13.69
CA VAL A 54 33.47 -1.79 12.86
C VAL A 54 33.65 -2.37 11.46
N LEU A 55 33.82 -3.69 11.34
CA LEU A 55 33.96 -4.37 10.06
C LEU A 55 32.66 -4.25 9.24
N THR A 56 31.52 -4.50 9.87
CA THR A 56 30.19 -4.41 9.25
C THR A 56 29.89 -2.98 8.78
N ALA A 57 30.23 -1.98 9.59
CA ALA A 57 30.10 -0.58 9.21
C ALA A 57 31.00 -0.22 8.00
N SER A 58 32.22 -0.76 7.97
CA SER A 58 33.15 -0.56 6.85
C SER A 58 32.61 -1.17 5.55
N ASP A 59 32.05 -2.37 5.62
CA ASP A 59 31.40 -3.03 4.47
C ASP A 59 30.15 -2.27 4.01
N ALA A 60 29.36 -1.75 4.95
CA ALA A 60 28.20 -0.93 4.65
C ALA A 60 28.60 0.37 3.92
N ILE A 61 29.67 1.05 4.36
CA ILE A 61 30.21 2.24 3.68
C ILE A 61 30.69 1.89 2.28
N LYS A 62 31.38 0.75 2.10
CA LYS A 62 31.83 0.28 0.79
C LYS A 62 30.65 -0.01 -0.14
N SER A 63 29.61 -0.68 0.36
CA SER A 63 28.38 -0.94 -0.38
C SER A 63 27.69 0.35 -0.79
N MET A 64 27.54 1.30 0.14
CA MET A 64 26.93 2.61 -0.12
C MET A 64 27.69 3.39 -1.19
N LYS A 65 29.03 3.31 -1.20
CA LYS A 65 29.86 3.91 -2.25
C LYS A 65 29.55 3.30 -3.63
N THR A 66 29.52 1.97 -3.74
CA THR A 66 29.24 1.28 -5.01
C THR A 66 27.85 1.63 -5.51
N ILE A 67 26.83 1.56 -4.65
CA ILE A 67 25.45 1.89 -5.01
C ILE A 67 25.33 3.35 -5.47
N SER A 68 26.01 4.28 -4.78
CA SER A 68 25.98 5.69 -5.18
C SER A 68 26.61 5.90 -6.56
N GLN A 69 27.70 5.19 -6.87
CA GLN A 69 28.33 5.23 -8.19
C GLN A 69 27.40 4.66 -9.27
N ASP A 70 26.78 3.51 -9.00
CA ASP A 70 25.82 2.89 -9.94
C ASP A 70 24.64 3.82 -10.23
N ILE A 71 24.11 4.51 -9.21
CA ILE A 71 23.02 5.48 -9.39
C ILE A 71 23.44 6.62 -10.33
N VAL A 72 24.65 7.15 -10.16
CA VAL A 72 25.18 8.21 -11.05
C VAL A 72 25.29 7.67 -12.48
N ASP A 73 25.88 6.50 -12.67
CA ASP A 73 26.02 5.87 -13.98
C ASP A 73 24.65 5.61 -14.65
N HIS A 74 23.64 5.23 -13.86
CA HIS A 74 22.27 5.04 -14.35
C HIS A 74 21.62 6.36 -14.78
N ILE A 75 21.81 7.44 -14.02
CA ILE A 75 21.31 8.76 -14.38
C ILE A 75 21.99 9.25 -15.66
N ASP A 76 23.30 9.04 -15.80
CA ASP A 76 24.04 9.40 -17.02
C ASP A 76 23.56 8.61 -18.23
N LYS A 77 23.25 7.32 -18.06
CA LYS A 77 22.62 6.51 -19.13
C LYS A 77 21.24 7.05 -19.50
N ILE A 78 20.39 7.36 -18.52
CA ILE A 78 19.04 7.91 -18.78
C ILE A 78 19.15 9.25 -19.50
N THR A 79 19.95 10.17 -18.99
CA THR A 79 20.13 11.50 -19.61
C THR A 79 20.69 11.39 -21.02
N SER A 80 21.66 10.51 -21.26
CA SER A 80 22.18 10.21 -22.61
C SER A 80 21.10 9.62 -23.52
N THR A 81 20.33 8.63 -23.05
CA THR A 81 19.22 8.07 -23.85
C THR A 81 18.14 9.10 -24.17
N CYS A 82 17.75 9.95 -23.21
CA CYS A 82 16.81 11.04 -23.44
C CYS A 82 17.38 12.09 -24.41
N GLY A 83 18.66 12.45 -24.28
CA GLY A 83 19.34 13.35 -25.20
C GLY A 83 19.37 12.79 -26.63
N ASN A 84 19.70 11.51 -26.77
CA ASN A 84 19.67 10.80 -28.05
C ASN A 84 18.25 10.71 -28.63
N LEU A 85 17.23 10.55 -27.78
CA LEU A 85 15.83 10.48 -28.22
C LEU A 85 15.29 11.87 -28.63
N LEU A 86 15.79 12.94 -28.02
CA LEU A 86 15.47 14.32 -28.38
C LEU A 86 16.17 14.76 -29.68
N LEU A 87 17.40 14.29 -29.90
CA LEU A 87 18.21 14.59 -31.08
C LEU A 87 17.93 13.66 -32.26
N ALA A 88 17.42 12.45 -32.00
CA ALA A 88 16.98 11.56 -33.05
C ALA A 88 15.77 12.20 -33.77
N PRO A 89 15.88 12.55 -35.06
CA PRO A 89 14.70 12.89 -35.82
C PRO A 89 13.79 11.67 -35.75
N SER A 90 12.55 11.89 -35.32
CA SER A 90 11.52 10.87 -35.18
C SER A 90 11.28 10.17 -36.53
N ASN A 91 12.09 9.15 -36.83
CA ASN A 91 11.91 8.19 -37.93
C ASN A 91 10.90 7.10 -37.52
N VAL A 92 10.11 7.32 -36.47
CA VAL A 92 8.81 6.68 -36.36
C VAL A 92 7.93 7.31 -37.41
N ASP A 93 7.73 6.57 -38.50
CA ASP A 93 6.71 6.76 -39.53
C ASP A 93 5.32 6.84 -38.86
N LEU A 94 5.00 7.95 -38.20
CA LEU A 94 3.65 8.32 -37.76
C LEU A 94 2.90 8.91 -38.96
N LYS A 95 2.95 8.22 -40.09
CA LYS A 95 2.05 8.47 -41.23
C LYS A 95 0.66 7.93 -40.90
N SER A 96 -0.01 8.53 -39.91
CA SER A 96 -1.47 8.43 -39.78
C SER A 96 -2.14 9.60 -39.08
N SER A 97 -1.39 10.60 -38.60
CA SER A 97 -2.01 11.83 -38.09
C SER A 97 -2.36 12.75 -39.25
N PHE A 98 -3.48 12.44 -39.92
CA PHE A 98 -4.23 13.49 -40.61
C PHE A 98 -4.46 14.63 -39.60
N PRO A 99 -4.27 15.91 -39.96
CA PRO A 99 -4.61 17.04 -39.09
C PRO A 99 -6.13 17.09 -38.94
N ILE A 100 -6.66 16.22 -38.10
CA ILE A 100 -8.03 16.27 -37.64
C ILE A 100 -8.04 17.48 -36.70
N GLY A 101 -8.57 18.59 -37.23
CA GLY A 101 -8.71 19.84 -36.50
C GLY A 101 -9.33 19.56 -35.14
N LYS A 102 -8.84 20.23 -34.09
CA LYS A 102 -9.21 20.01 -32.68
C LYS A 102 -10.73 19.84 -32.49
N ASN A 103 -11.53 20.60 -33.25
CA ASN A 103 -12.99 20.53 -33.26
C ASN A 103 -13.55 19.14 -33.59
N LYS A 104 -12.94 18.38 -34.50
CA LYS A 104 -13.38 17.04 -34.90
C LYS A 104 -12.95 15.96 -33.91
N LEU A 105 -11.92 16.19 -33.09
CA LEU A 105 -11.60 15.33 -31.94
C LEU A 105 -12.61 15.53 -30.82
N ASP A 106 -12.95 16.78 -30.53
CA ASP A 106 -13.94 17.13 -29.51
C ASP A 106 -15.30 16.52 -29.85
N GLU A 107 -15.74 16.63 -31.11
CA GLU A 107 -16.98 16.00 -31.60
C GLU A 107 -16.96 14.47 -31.48
N ARG A 108 -15.86 13.83 -31.87
CA ARG A 108 -15.72 12.37 -31.73
C ARG A 108 -15.74 11.93 -30.27
N THR A 109 -15.07 12.68 -29.40
CA THR A 109 -15.00 12.40 -27.96
C THR A 109 -16.40 12.55 -27.35
N PHE A 110 -17.13 13.59 -27.73
CA PHE A 110 -18.52 13.78 -27.31
C PHE A 110 -19.43 12.64 -27.75
N VAL A 111 -19.36 12.20 -29.02
CA VAL A 111 -20.16 11.08 -29.53
C VAL A 111 -19.85 9.78 -28.79
N VAL A 112 -18.58 9.52 -28.48
CA VAL A 112 -18.17 8.34 -27.70
C VAL A 112 -18.71 8.41 -26.27
N GLN A 113 -18.65 9.59 -25.62
CA GLN A 113 -19.20 9.78 -24.28
C GLN A 113 -20.73 9.56 -24.24
N VAL A 114 -21.48 10.05 -25.25
CA VAL A 114 -22.92 9.80 -25.37
C VAL A 114 -23.21 8.31 -25.56
N ARG A 115 -22.46 7.64 -26.45
CA ARG A 115 -22.61 6.20 -26.69
C ARG A 115 -22.35 5.38 -25.43
N LEU A 116 -21.32 5.74 -24.66
CA LEU A 116 -20.98 5.08 -23.41
C LEU A 116 -22.05 5.29 -22.35
N ALA A 117 -22.64 6.48 -22.26
CA ALA A 117 -23.75 6.75 -21.36
C ALA A 117 -24.99 5.90 -21.67
N ILE A 118 -25.35 5.76 -22.96
CA ILE A 118 -26.46 4.89 -23.38
C ILE A 118 -26.17 3.44 -23.02
N PHE A 119 -24.97 2.95 -23.35
CA PHE A 119 -24.56 1.59 -23.03
C PHE A 119 -24.60 1.29 -21.53
N LEU A 120 -24.14 2.22 -20.69
CA LEU A 120 -24.19 2.04 -19.24
C LEU A 120 -25.61 1.97 -18.71
N ASN A 121 -26.54 2.76 -19.23
CA ASN A 121 -27.94 2.65 -18.84
C ASN A 121 -28.50 1.25 -19.15
N GLU A 122 -28.20 0.69 -20.32
CA GLU A 122 -28.59 -0.69 -20.67
C GLU A 122 -27.96 -1.73 -19.72
N GLN A 123 -26.67 -1.58 -19.41
CA GLN A 123 -25.98 -2.50 -18.48
C GLN A 123 -26.56 -2.44 -17.06
N ILE A 124 -26.97 -1.26 -16.61
CA ILE A 124 -27.62 -1.12 -15.31
C ILE A 124 -28.97 -1.87 -15.30
N TRP A 125 -29.76 -1.78 -16.38
CA TRP A 125 -31.01 -2.54 -16.49
C TRP A 125 -30.77 -4.05 -16.51
N LEU A 126 -29.76 -4.53 -17.23
CA LEU A 126 -29.41 -5.95 -17.27
C LEU A 126 -28.91 -6.47 -15.90
N ALA A 127 -28.07 -5.70 -15.21
CA ALA A 127 -27.61 -6.05 -13.87
C ALA A 127 -28.75 -6.07 -12.85
N LEU A 128 -29.75 -5.18 -13.03
CA LEU A 128 -30.95 -5.15 -12.21
C LEU A 128 -31.86 -6.36 -12.47
N ASP A 129 -31.95 -6.84 -13.71
CA ASP A 129 -32.71 -8.03 -14.09
C ASP A 129 -32.07 -9.32 -13.54
N GLN A 130 -30.73 -9.39 -13.56
CA GLN A 130 -29.93 -10.50 -13.02
C GLN A 130 -29.76 -10.44 -11.48
N GLU A 131 -30.47 -9.54 -10.81
CA GLU A 131 -30.43 -9.27 -9.36
C GLU A 131 -29.04 -9.01 -8.74
N ASN A 132 -28.06 -8.62 -9.55
CA ASN A 132 -26.72 -8.30 -9.11
C ASN A 132 -26.61 -6.82 -8.75
N ASN A 133 -26.99 -6.52 -7.50
CA ASN A 133 -27.08 -5.15 -7.00
C ASN A 133 -25.71 -4.45 -6.87
N LEU A 134 -24.62 -5.22 -6.69
CA LEU A 134 -23.27 -4.67 -6.54
C LEU A 134 -22.75 -4.13 -7.88
N ASP A 135 -22.93 -4.89 -8.95
CA ASP A 135 -22.55 -4.46 -10.30
C ASP A 135 -23.43 -3.29 -10.78
N ALA A 136 -24.73 -3.32 -10.48
CA ALA A 136 -25.63 -2.21 -10.78
C ALA A 136 -25.18 -0.89 -10.12
N ALA A 137 -24.72 -0.93 -8.86
CA ALA A 137 -24.21 0.24 -8.15
C ALA A 137 -22.88 0.78 -8.75
N GLN A 138 -22.01 -0.11 -9.21
CA GLN A 138 -20.76 0.27 -9.89
C GLN A 138 -21.03 0.93 -11.23
N TYR A 139 -21.89 0.34 -12.07
CA TYR A 139 -22.27 0.92 -13.35
C TYR A 139 -22.99 2.27 -13.17
N TYR A 140 -23.82 2.41 -12.13
CA TYR A 140 -24.46 3.67 -11.79
C TYR A 140 -23.44 4.77 -11.40
N SER A 141 -22.43 4.41 -10.58
CA SER A 141 -21.36 5.34 -10.19
C SER A 141 -20.54 5.80 -11.40
N LEU A 142 -20.23 4.88 -12.31
CA LEU A 142 -19.54 5.17 -13.56
C LEU A 142 -20.38 6.04 -14.49
N ALA A 143 -21.68 5.74 -14.64
CA ALA A 143 -22.62 6.56 -15.41
C ALA A 143 -22.72 7.98 -14.85
N GLN A 144 -22.71 8.16 -13.52
CA GLN A 144 -22.70 9.48 -12.88
C GLN A 144 -21.46 10.30 -13.25
N TYR A 145 -20.27 9.68 -13.28
CA TYR A 145 -19.04 10.35 -13.69
C TYR A 145 -19.12 10.80 -15.16
N ILE A 146 -19.60 9.94 -16.06
CA ILE A 146 -19.74 10.25 -17.49
C ILE A 146 -20.79 11.32 -17.74
N HIS A 147 -21.93 11.28 -17.06
CA HIS A 147 -22.95 12.33 -17.14
C HIS A 147 -22.41 13.69 -16.65
N THR A 148 -21.58 13.70 -15.61
CA THR A 148 -20.93 14.92 -15.11
C THR A 148 -19.91 15.45 -16.13
N GLY A 149 -19.10 14.56 -16.71
CA GLY A 149 -18.17 14.92 -17.78
C GLY A 149 -18.86 15.46 -19.03
N LEU A 150 -20.00 14.88 -19.39
CA LEU A 150 -20.82 15.32 -20.52
C LEU A 150 -21.48 16.69 -20.27
N GLY A 151 -21.88 16.98 -19.03
CA GLY A 151 -22.44 18.28 -18.62
C GLY A 151 -21.41 19.41 -18.55
N LEU A 152 -20.12 19.07 -18.40
CA LEU A 152 -19.00 20.02 -18.47
C LEU A 152 -18.54 20.29 -19.91
N SER A 153 -18.92 19.42 -20.86
CA SER A 153 -18.64 19.60 -22.29
C SER A 153 -19.50 20.72 -22.90
N LYS A 154 -19.09 21.28 -24.04
CA LYS A 154 -19.73 22.44 -24.68
C LYS A 154 -21.24 22.22 -24.86
N LYS A 155 -22.05 23.07 -24.22
CA LYS A 155 -23.54 23.03 -24.27
C LYS A 155 -24.10 23.07 -25.69
N GLU A 156 -23.35 23.62 -26.64
CA GLU A 156 -23.67 23.65 -28.07
C GLU A 156 -23.94 22.26 -28.69
N PHE A 157 -23.35 21.19 -28.13
CA PHE A 157 -23.61 19.81 -28.58
C PHE A 157 -24.75 19.13 -27.82
N LEU A 158 -25.04 19.59 -26.59
CA LEU A 158 -26.15 19.10 -25.79
C LEU A 158 -27.49 19.56 -26.38
N ASP A 159 -27.57 20.82 -26.82
CA ASP A 159 -28.78 21.39 -27.45
C ASP A 159 -29.13 20.72 -28.79
N LYS A 160 -28.15 20.05 -29.44
CA LYS A 160 -28.37 19.32 -30.68
C LYS A 160 -29.02 17.95 -30.48
N ILE A 161 -29.06 17.41 -29.26
CA ILE A 161 -29.57 16.06 -28.99
C ILE A 161 -30.64 16.14 -27.88
N PRO A 162 -31.91 16.43 -28.23
CA PRO A 162 -33.01 16.46 -27.26
C PRO A 162 -33.22 15.11 -26.55
N TYR A 163 -32.83 14.00 -27.19
CA TYR A 163 -32.87 12.66 -26.60
C TYR A 163 -31.96 12.49 -25.37
N LEU A 164 -30.90 13.28 -25.25
CA LEU A 164 -29.99 13.22 -24.11
C LEU A 164 -30.63 13.77 -22.83
N GLU A 165 -31.51 14.75 -22.95
CA GLU A 165 -32.29 15.27 -21.83
C GLU A 165 -33.27 14.21 -21.30
N HIS A 166 -33.88 13.45 -22.22
CA HIS A 166 -34.71 12.31 -21.84
C HIS A 166 -33.90 11.23 -21.09
N ILE A 167 -32.71 10.86 -21.56
CA ILE A 167 -31.81 9.93 -20.86
C ILE A 167 -31.45 10.48 -19.46
N ARG A 168 -31.20 11.78 -19.34
CA ARG A 168 -30.89 12.42 -18.06
C ARG A 168 -32.07 12.34 -17.08
N ASN A 169 -33.29 12.47 -17.56
CA ASN A 169 -34.49 12.30 -16.74
C ASN A 169 -34.71 10.83 -16.34
N GLN A 170 -34.35 9.88 -17.22
CA GLN A 170 -34.37 8.46 -16.89
C GLN A 170 -33.38 8.08 -15.79
N LYS A 171 -32.25 8.79 -15.65
CA LYS A 171 -31.28 8.55 -14.57
C LYS A 171 -31.90 8.61 -13.18
N GLU A 172 -32.75 9.60 -12.90
CA GLU A 172 -33.37 9.76 -11.57
C GLU A 172 -34.41 8.67 -11.31
N SER A 173 -35.19 8.31 -12.34
CA SER A 173 -36.13 7.19 -12.27
C SER A 173 -35.42 5.86 -12.00
N LEU A 174 -34.28 5.64 -12.68
CA LEU A 174 -33.49 4.44 -12.57
C LEU A 174 -32.82 4.33 -11.19
N LYS A 175 -32.28 5.43 -10.67
CA LYS A 175 -31.75 5.51 -9.30
C LYS A 175 -32.81 5.15 -8.25
N ASN A 176 -34.01 5.74 -8.33
CA ASN A 176 -35.10 5.45 -7.40
C ASN A 176 -35.53 3.99 -7.46
N ARG A 177 -35.48 3.38 -8.66
CA ARG A 177 -35.87 1.99 -8.87
C ARG A 177 -34.80 0.98 -8.44
N ILE A 178 -33.50 1.30 -8.63
CA ILE A 178 -32.41 0.54 -8.01
C ILE A 178 -32.56 0.59 -6.50
N PHE A 179 -32.78 1.78 -5.93
CA PHE A 179 -32.91 1.94 -4.50
C PHE A 179 -34.09 1.13 -3.96
N HIS A 180 -35.26 1.24 -4.60
CA HIS A 180 -36.44 0.45 -4.24
C HIS A 180 -36.19 -1.06 -4.32
N LYS A 181 -35.55 -1.56 -5.39
CA LYS A 181 -35.27 -3.00 -5.55
C LYS A 181 -34.20 -3.51 -4.58
N ILE A 182 -33.23 -2.66 -4.19
CA ILE A 182 -32.28 -2.97 -3.12
C ILE A 182 -33.01 -3.03 -1.78
N THR A 183 -33.89 -2.07 -1.48
CA THR A 183 -34.67 -2.05 -0.24
C THR A 183 -35.63 -3.26 -0.16
N GLU A 184 -36.33 -3.58 -1.24
CA GLU A 184 -37.20 -4.77 -1.34
C GLU A 184 -36.39 -6.05 -1.14
N LYS A 185 -35.19 -6.15 -1.70
CA LYS A 185 -34.34 -7.33 -1.50
C LYS A 185 -33.85 -7.43 -0.05
N LEU A 186 -33.49 -6.31 0.59
CA LEU A 186 -33.10 -6.29 2.01
C LEU A 186 -34.27 -6.67 2.93
N GLU A 187 -35.47 -6.17 2.66
CA GLU A 187 -36.70 -6.48 3.40
C GLU A 187 -37.13 -7.96 3.19
N SER A 188 -36.92 -8.51 1.98
CA SER A 188 -37.13 -9.94 1.72
C SER A 188 -36.09 -10.85 2.41
N VAL A 189 -34.89 -10.34 2.68
CA VAL A 189 -33.84 -11.08 3.40
C VAL A 189 -34.12 -11.08 4.91
N GLU A 190 -34.58 -9.96 5.48
CA GLU A 190 -35.03 -9.90 6.88
C GLU A 190 -36.19 -10.88 7.15
N THR A 191 -37.17 -10.97 6.25
CA THR A 191 -38.28 -11.94 6.39
C THR A 191 -37.84 -13.40 6.22
N THR A 192 -36.79 -13.69 5.44
CA THR A 192 -36.20 -15.04 5.40
C THR A 192 -35.38 -15.37 6.65
N ALA A 193 -34.73 -14.39 7.29
CA ALA A 193 -33.97 -14.61 8.52
C ALA A 193 -34.90 -14.89 9.72
N GLU A 194 -36.03 -14.19 9.82
CA GLU A 194 -37.05 -14.45 10.85
C GLU A 194 -37.68 -15.85 10.71
N CYS A 195 -37.87 -16.33 9.47
CA CYS A 195 -38.42 -17.67 9.21
C CYS A 195 -37.45 -18.82 9.62
N TYR A 196 -36.14 -18.54 9.73
CA TYR A 196 -35.15 -19.51 10.23
C TYR A 196 -34.99 -19.48 11.76
N GLU A 197 -35.31 -18.37 12.44
CA GLU A 197 -35.32 -18.34 13.92
C GLU A 197 -36.53 -19.07 14.52
N ASP A 198 -37.70 -19.00 13.87
CA ASP A 198 -38.90 -19.72 14.34
C ASP A 198 -38.84 -21.24 14.11
N ALA A 199 -37.98 -21.73 13.20
CA ALA A 199 -37.81 -23.16 12.94
C ALA A 199 -36.89 -23.88 13.93
N TYR A 200 -36.11 -23.14 14.73
CA TYR A 200 -35.21 -23.70 15.76
C TYR A 200 -35.74 -23.54 17.20
N SER A 201 -36.95 -22.99 17.37
CA SER A 201 -37.55 -22.75 18.68
C SER A 201 -38.84 -23.54 18.95
N SER A 202 -39.05 -24.68 18.29
CA SER A 202 -40.08 -25.70 18.62
C SER A 202 -39.49 -27.09 18.81
#